data_AF-A0A1W6LFC5-F1
#
_entry.id   AF-A0A1W6LFC5-F1
#
_cell.length_a   1.000
_cell.length_b   1.000
_cell.length_c   1.000
_cell.angle_alpha   90.00
_cell.angle_beta   90.00
_cell.angle_gamma   90.00
#
_symmetry.space_group_name_H-M   'P 1'
#
loop_
_entity.id
_entity.type
_entity.pdbx_description
1 polymer ?
#
loop_
_entity_poly.entity_id
_entity_poly.type
_entity_poly.pdbx_seq_one_letter_code
_entity_poly.pdbx_strand_id
1 'polypeptide(L)'
;MMSTWRARAVGMLWSGLAALLAASPGPAAAAEGWAEIGWRYKWGEGSIIYNRDIEPVDLQDGGGTFRNSIGPFDILGWDMMTPVYFQGVGGTMTTRNGIRPGCPPEDICDMISVRIDFAPLSNGDPAHWRLDMTAPGRLDRFGLPELGNGWEWEGPTFGGVLTNDLDDRRYGGPSEYFHSWNLSVAKPVPEPGPLALMALGLAGVGLAAQRWPKRAARPRARNSSTT
;
A
#
# COMPACT_ATOMS: atom_id res chain seq x y z
N MET A 1 45.87 -32.19 16.43
CA MET A 1 45.41 -31.18 17.39
C MET A 1 44.72 -30.04 16.63
N MET A 2 43.40 -30.10 16.48
CA MET A 2 42.60 -29.07 15.80
C MET A 2 42.27 -27.94 16.77
N SER A 3 42.53 -26.71 16.36
CA SER A 3 42.46 -25.51 17.20
C SER A 3 41.02 -25.19 17.63
N THR A 4 40.83 -24.98 18.93
CA THR A 4 39.57 -24.59 19.61
C THR A 4 38.95 -23.28 19.09
N TRP A 5 39.67 -22.51 18.27
CA TRP A 5 39.22 -21.24 17.70
C TRP A 5 38.14 -21.38 16.63
N ARG A 6 38.11 -22.49 15.86
CA ARG A 6 37.08 -22.69 14.82
C ARG A 6 35.68 -22.99 15.39
N ALA A 7 35.61 -23.60 16.57
CA ALA A 7 34.34 -23.96 17.20
C ALA A 7 33.55 -22.74 17.73
N ARG A 8 34.24 -21.68 18.17
CA ARG A 8 33.59 -20.47 18.70
C ARG A 8 33.02 -19.56 17.61
N ALA A 9 33.65 -19.51 16.44
CA ALA A 9 33.20 -18.69 15.32
C ALA A 9 31.88 -19.21 14.70
N VAL A 10 31.69 -20.54 14.70
CA VAL A 10 30.46 -21.15 14.19
C VAL A 10 29.28 -20.87 15.13
N GLY A 11 29.49 -20.92 16.47
CA GLY A 11 28.43 -20.65 17.44
C GLY A 11 27.82 -19.24 17.35
N MET A 12 28.63 -18.21 17.13
CA MET A 12 28.14 -16.83 17.02
C MET A 12 27.33 -16.55 15.75
N LEU A 13 27.64 -17.22 14.64
CA LEU A 13 26.92 -17.06 13.37
C LEU A 13 25.50 -17.64 13.45
N TRP A 14 25.30 -18.76 14.16
CA TRP A 14 23.98 -19.38 14.30
C TRP A 14 23.05 -18.60 15.26
N SER A 15 23.58 -18.00 16.33
CA SER A 15 22.77 -17.19 17.26
C SER A 15 22.28 -15.88 16.62
N GLY A 16 23.09 -15.25 15.76
CA GLY A 16 22.68 -14.05 15.03
C GLY A 16 21.60 -14.32 13.98
N LEU A 17 21.67 -15.46 13.28
CA LEU A 17 20.67 -15.85 12.29
C LEU A 17 19.32 -16.19 12.94
N ALA A 18 19.34 -16.86 14.11
CA ALA A 18 18.12 -17.16 14.87
C ALA A 18 17.45 -15.90 15.43
N ALA A 19 18.21 -14.88 15.83
CA ALA A 19 17.65 -13.60 16.28
C ALA A 19 17.03 -12.79 15.12
N LEU A 20 17.63 -12.84 13.92
CA LEU A 20 17.06 -12.24 12.70
C LEU A 20 15.77 -12.94 12.23
N LEU A 21 15.70 -14.27 12.36
CA LEU A 21 14.50 -15.07 12.07
C LEU A 21 13.42 -14.98 13.15
N ALA A 22 13.76 -14.62 14.39
CA ALA A 22 12.78 -14.35 15.45
C ALA A 22 12.25 -12.90 15.42
N ALA A 23 12.97 -11.99 14.75
CA ALA A 23 12.55 -10.61 14.54
C ALA A 23 11.75 -10.39 13.25
N SER A 24 11.58 -11.41 12.41
CA SER A 24 10.58 -11.33 11.33
C SER A 24 9.20 -11.24 11.98
N PRO A 25 8.44 -10.16 11.78
CA PRO A 25 7.10 -10.05 12.33
C PRO A 25 6.31 -11.27 11.87
N GLY A 26 5.88 -12.10 12.82
CA GLY A 26 5.13 -13.30 12.50
C GLY A 26 3.85 -12.93 11.73
N PRO A 27 3.29 -13.86 10.94
CA PRO A 27 2.07 -13.63 10.16
C PRO A 27 0.79 -13.38 11.02
N ALA A 28 0.93 -13.22 12.34
CA ALA A 28 -0.16 -13.19 13.30
C ALA A 28 -0.63 -11.78 13.70
N ALA A 29 -0.18 -10.73 13.00
CA ALA A 29 -0.75 -9.40 13.11
C ALA A 29 -1.17 -8.89 11.72
N ALA A 30 -1.92 -9.71 10.99
CA ALA A 30 -2.83 -9.19 9.97
C ALA A 30 -3.84 -8.32 10.73
N ALA A 31 -3.51 -7.03 10.89
CA ALA A 31 -4.38 -6.07 11.54
C ALA A 31 -5.68 -6.00 10.73
N GLU A 32 -6.76 -6.52 11.32
CA GLU A 32 -8.14 -6.21 10.92
C GLU A 32 -8.23 -4.69 10.78
N GLY A 33 -8.59 -4.20 9.60
CA GLY A 33 -8.67 -2.76 9.38
C GLY A 33 -8.33 -2.28 7.98
N TRP A 34 -7.78 -3.12 7.09
CA TRP A 34 -7.53 -2.73 5.71
C TRP A 34 -8.37 -3.55 4.73
N ALA A 35 -8.74 -2.92 3.63
CA ALA A 35 -9.45 -3.54 2.53
C ALA A 35 -8.92 -3.07 1.18
N GLU A 36 -9.14 -3.87 0.16
CA GLU A 36 -8.73 -3.62 -1.21
C GLU A 36 -9.96 -3.56 -2.11
N ILE A 37 -10.11 -2.44 -2.82
CA ILE A 37 -10.98 -2.35 -3.99
C ILE A 37 -10.12 -2.61 -5.22
N GLY A 38 -10.45 -3.62 -6.00
CA GLY A 38 -9.74 -3.91 -7.24
C GLY A 38 -10.66 -4.23 -8.42
N TRP A 39 -10.15 -4.06 -9.63
CA TRP A 39 -10.83 -4.39 -10.88
C TRP A 39 -9.83 -4.71 -11.99
N ARG A 40 -10.22 -5.54 -12.96
CA ARG A 40 -9.42 -5.78 -14.18
C ARG A 40 -10.31 -5.92 -15.39
N TYR A 41 -10.11 -5.04 -16.36
CA TYR A 41 -10.84 -5.08 -17.62
C TYR A 41 -10.12 -4.35 -18.78
N LYS A 42 -10.67 -4.48 -19.99
CA LYS A 42 -10.18 -3.85 -21.22
C LYS A 42 -9.96 -2.33 -21.09
N TRP A 43 -10.83 -1.65 -20.33
CA TRP A 43 -10.79 -0.19 -20.19
C TRP A 43 -10.04 0.29 -18.94
N GLY A 44 -9.48 -0.65 -18.17
CA GLY A 44 -8.63 -0.33 -17.04
C GLY A 44 -8.47 -1.49 -16.07
N GLU A 45 -7.38 -1.45 -15.32
CA GLU A 45 -7.17 -2.28 -14.14
C GLU A 45 -6.70 -1.39 -13.00
N GLY A 46 -7.02 -1.77 -11.78
CA GLY A 46 -6.52 -1.04 -10.64
C GLY A 46 -6.74 -1.77 -9.33
N SER A 47 -5.97 -1.34 -8.34
CA SER A 47 -6.06 -1.78 -6.95
C SER A 47 -5.91 -0.55 -6.06
N ILE A 48 -6.81 -0.43 -5.08
CA ILE A 48 -6.83 0.66 -4.11
C ILE A 48 -6.98 0.05 -2.73
N ILE A 49 -5.96 0.24 -1.91
CA ILE A 49 -5.98 -0.19 -0.52
C ILE A 49 -6.55 0.96 0.33
N TYR A 50 -7.50 0.67 1.22
CA TYR A 50 -8.10 1.66 2.10
C TYR A 50 -8.24 1.17 3.54
N ASN A 51 -8.14 2.11 4.47
CA ASN A 51 -8.20 1.87 5.90
C ASN A 51 -9.64 2.01 6.39
N ARG A 52 -10.17 0.92 6.95
CA ARG A 52 -11.50 0.77 7.52
C ARG A 52 -11.59 1.15 9.00
N ASP A 53 -10.46 1.30 9.67
CA ASP A 53 -10.42 1.72 11.08
C ASP A 53 -10.47 3.24 11.25
N ILE A 54 -10.45 4.00 10.15
CA ILE A 54 -10.56 5.46 10.19
C ILE A 54 -12.01 5.85 10.41
N GLU A 55 -12.24 6.62 11.47
CA GLU A 55 -13.54 7.23 11.70
C GLU A 55 -13.85 8.29 10.63
N PRO A 56 -15.10 8.35 10.15
CA PRO A 56 -15.53 9.36 9.21
C PRO A 56 -15.47 10.76 9.85
N VAL A 57 -15.02 11.75 9.09
CA VAL A 57 -15.00 13.16 9.47
C VAL A 57 -16.40 13.76 9.47
N ASP A 58 -17.26 13.25 8.60
CA ASP A 58 -18.68 13.54 8.56
C ASP A 58 -19.49 12.26 8.28
N LEU A 59 -20.66 12.17 8.90
CA LEU A 59 -21.64 11.13 8.64
C LEU A 59 -22.93 11.79 8.17
N GLN A 60 -23.34 11.52 6.94
CA GLN A 60 -24.56 12.05 6.34
C GLN A 60 -25.28 10.94 5.57
N ASP A 61 -26.56 10.75 5.85
CA ASP A 61 -27.43 9.79 5.15
C ASP A 61 -26.84 8.36 5.06
N GLY A 62 -26.12 7.95 6.12
CA GLY A 62 -25.46 6.65 6.22
C GLY A 62 -24.18 6.50 5.39
N GLY A 63 -23.70 7.56 4.73
CA GLY A 63 -22.34 7.64 4.17
C GLY A 63 -21.46 8.64 4.91
N GLY A 64 -20.19 8.75 4.50
CA GLY A 64 -19.25 9.64 5.16
C GLY A 64 -17.96 9.90 4.40
N THR A 65 -17.17 10.86 4.90
CA THR A 65 -15.86 11.23 4.35
C THR A 65 -14.75 10.74 5.27
N PHE A 66 -13.87 9.91 4.74
CA PHE A 66 -12.74 9.30 5.43
C PHE A 66 -11.46 9.95 4.92
N ARG A 67 -10.95 10.94 5.67
CA ARG A 67 -9.70 11.63 5.30
C ARG A 67 -8.49 10.75 5.57
N ASN A 68 -7.53 10.77 4.63
CA ASN A 68 -6.30 9.97 4.71
C ASN A 68 -6.56 8.47 4.86
N SER A 69 -7.68 7.99 4.31
CA SER A 69 -8.06 6.57 4.35
C SER A 69 -7.46 5.75 3.22
N ILE A 70 -6.98 6.39 2.16
CA ILE A 70 -6.39 5.68 1.03
C ILE A 70 -4.94 5.37 1.34
N GLY A 71 -4.60 4.09 1.30
CA GLY A 71 -3.24 3.57 1.35
C GLY A 71 -2.59 3.57 -0.03
N PRO A 72 -1.77 2.54 -0.36
CA PRO A 72 -1.24 2.36 -1.69
C PRO A 72 -2.33 2.14 -2.75
N PHE A 73 -2.10 2.66 -3.94
CA PHE A 73 -2.92 2.39 -5.11
C PHE A 73 -2.03 2.28 -6.36
N ASP A 74 -2.51 1.49 -7.31
CA ASP A 74 -1.89 1.24 -8.62
C ASP A 74 -2.99 1.14 -9.67
N ILE A 75 -3.01 2.04 -10.65
CA ILE A 75 -4.13 2.22 -11.57
C ILE A 75 -3.64 2.41 -13.01
N LEU A 76 -4.23 1.63 -13.90
CA LEU A 76 -4.21 1.80 -15.35
C LEU A 76 -5.63 2.11 -15.84
N GLY A 77 -5.85 3.31 -16.38
CA GLY A 77 -7.10 3.71 -17.03
C GLY A 77 -6.94 3.91 -18.53
N TRP A 78 -8.05 3.89 -19.28
CA TRP A 78 -8.04 4.12 -20.74
C TRP A 78 -9.07 5.17 -21.18
N ASP A 79 -8.64 6.16 -21.97
CA ASP A 79 -9.52 7.05 -22.74
C ASP A 79 -9.44 6.69 -24.22
N MET A 80 -10.42 5.91 -24.71
CA MET A 80 -10.53 5.30 -26.06
C MET A 80 -9.30 4.49 -26.53
N MET A 81 -8.15 5.15 -26.69
CA MET A 81 -6.86 4.58 -27.13
C MET A 81 -5.67 5.15 -26.34
N THR A 82 -5.90 6.07 -25.39
CA THR A 82 -4.86 6.71 -24.59
C THR A 82 -4.84 6.06 -23.20
N PRO A 83 -3.84 5.22 -22.90
CA PRO A 83 -3.69 4.70 -21.54
C PRO A 83 -3.17 5.81 -20.62
N VAL A 84 -3.59 5.77 -19.36
CA VAL A 84 -2.97 6.51 -18.29
C VAL A 84 -2.62 5.57 -17.16
N TYR A 85 -1.39 5.68 -16.68
CA TYR A 85 -0.88 4.87 -15.58
C TYR A 85 -0.41 5.80 -14.47
N PHE A 86 -0.82 5.50 -13.24
CA PHE A 86 -0.38 6.22 -12.07
C PHE A 86 -0.50 5.34 -10.83
N GLN A 87 0.43 5.55 -9.91
CA GLN A 87 0.55 4.82 -8.65
C GLN A 87 0.90 5.82 -7.55
N GLY A 88 0.48 5.53 -6.32
CA GLY A 88 0.72 6.46 -5.21
C GLY A 88 0.23 5.95 -3.88
N VAL A 89 0.23 6.85 -2.91
CA VAL A 89 -0.28 6.63 -1.56
C VAL A 89 -1.08 7.84 -1.10
N GLY A 90 -2.13 7.62 -0.31
CA GLY A 90 -2.89 8.71 0.29
C GLY A 90 -4.09 9.15 -0.56
N GLY A 91 -5.01 9.83 0.10
CA GLY A 91 -6.25 10.29 -0.51
C GLY A 91 -7.40 10.31 0.49
N THR A 92 -8.56 10.72 0.01
CA THR A 92 -9.80 10.78 0.79
C THR A 92 -10.85 9.93 0.09
N MET A 93 -11.53 9.07 0.86
CA MET A 93 -12.71 8.36 0.39
C MET A 93 -13.96 9.08 0.87
N THR A 94 -14.93 9.27 -0.01
CA THR A 94 -16.27 9.74 0.33
C THR A 94 -17.27 8.68 -0.12
N THR A 95 -18.16 8.26 0.75
CA THR A 95 -19.21 7.29 0.45
C THR A 95 -20.58 7.91 0.64
N ARG A 96 -21.57 7.42 -0.13
CA ARG A 96 -22.98 7.79 0.02
C ARG A 96 -23.86 6.61 -0.31
N ASN A 97 -24.96 6.47 0.42
CA ASN A 97 -26.04 5.59 -0.01
C ASN A 97 -26.71 6.20 -1.24
N GLY A 98 -27.07 5.34 -2.18
CA GLY A 98 -27.81 5.66 -3.38
C GLY A 98 -28.88 4.60 -3.63
N ILE A 99 -29.84 4.96 -4.48
CA ILE A 99 -30.84 4.03 -4.99
C ILE A 99 -30.62 3.93 -6.49
N ARG A 100 -30.54 2.70 -7.02
CA ARG A 100 -30.44 2.51 -8.47
C ARG A 100 -31.68 3.10 -9.16
N PRO A 101 -31.54 4.09 -10.07
CA PRO A 101 -32.69 4.64 -10.78
C PRO A 101 -33.43 3.57 -11.58
N GLY A 102 -34.76 3.52 -11.45
CA GLY A 102 -35.60 2.56 -12.18
C GLY A 102 -35.54 1.12 -11.67
N CYS A 103 -34.97 0.89 -10.48
CA CYS A 103 -34.94 -0.43 -9.87
C CYS A 103 -36.32 -0.79 -9.29
N PRO A 104 -36.90 -1.96 -9.65
CA PRO A 104 -38.17 -2.43 -9.11
C PRO A 104 -38.10 -2.61 -7.58
N PRO A 105 -39.19 -2.38 -6.84
CA PRO A 105 -39.20 -2.51 -5.37
C PRO A 105 -38.94 -3.94 -4.87
N GLU A 106 -39.03 -4.95 -5.74
CA GLU A 106 -38.71 -6.35 -5.43
C GLU A 106 -37.22 -6.73 -5.59
N ASP A 107 -36.39 -5.86 -6.17
CA ASP A 107 -34.96 -6.12 -6.40
C ASP A 107 -34.05 -5.48 -5.33
N ILE A 108 -32.81 -5.97 -5.22
CA ILE A 108 -31.78 -5.32 -4.39
C ILE A 108 -31.34 -4.04 -5.09
N CYS A 109 -31.91 -2.91 -4.65
CA CYS A 109 -31.69 -1.58 -5.23
C CYS A 109 -30.70 -0.72 -4.45
N ASP A 110 -30.18 -1.23 -3.34
CA ASP A 110 -29.20 -0.53 -2.52
C ASP A 110 -27.91 -0.39 -3.31
N MET A 111 -27.55 0.86 -3.57
CA MET A 111 -26.33 1.24 -4.25
C MET A 111 -25.48 2.07 -3.29
N ILE A 112 -24.18 1.99 -3.46
CA ILE A 112 -23.25 2.90 -2.81
C ILE A 112 -22.49 3.68 -3.88
N SER A 113 -22.42 4.99 -3.71
CA SER A 113 -21.48 5.82 -4.46
C SER A 113 -20.21 5.94 -3.64
N VAL A 114 -19.08 5.65 -4.27
CA VAL A 114 -17.74 5.82 -3.67
C VAL A 114 -16.97 6.78 -4.55
N ARG A 115 -16.53 7.88 -3.97
CA ARG A 115 -15.58 8.83 -4.56
C ARG A 115 -14.26 8.70 -3.85
N ILE A 116 -13.18 8.64 -4.61
CA ILE A 116 -11.81 8.63 -4.10
C ILE A 116 -11.06 9.78 -4.74
N ASP A 117 -10.69 10.76 -3.93
CA ASP A 117 -9.81 11.86 -4.32
C ASP A 117 -8.37 11.47 -3.91
N PHE A 118 -7.51 11.18 -4.89
CA PHE A 118 -6.15 10.70 -4.64
C PHE A 118 -5.24 11.84 -4.19
N ALA A 119 -4.32 11.56 -3.27
CA ALA A 119 -3.34 12.55 -2.83
C ALA A 119 -2.29 12.85 -3.92
N PRO A 120 -1.57 13.99 -3.81
CA PRO A 120 -0.40 14.27 -4.65
C PRO A 120 0.59 13.10 -4.67
N LEU A 121 1.05 12.73 -5.87
CA LEU A 121 2.06 11.68 -6.02
C LEU A 121 3.46 12.18 -5.61
N SER A 122 3.71 13.47 -5.71
CA SER A 122 4.93 14.14 -5.24
C SER A 122 4.63 15.57 -4.76
N ASN A 123 5.55 16.16 -3.97
CA ASN A 123 5.43 17.55 -3.56
C ASN A 123 5.49 18.48 -4.78
N GLY A 124 4.35 19.07 -5.14
CA GLY A 124 4.19 19.95 -6.30
C GLY A 124 3.35 19.36 -7.43
N ASP A 125 3.10 18.04 -7.42
CA ASP A 125 2.06 17.45 -8.27
C ASP A 125 0.72 17.81 -7.67
N PRO A 126 -0.20 18.44 -8.41
CA PRO A 126 -1.43 18.82 -7.78
C PRO A 126 -2.34 17.58 -7.73
N ALA A 127 -3.09 17.43 -6.63
CA ALA A 127 -3.95 16.27 -6.38
C ALA A 127 -5.13 16.31 -7.35
N HIS A 128 -5.01 15.65 -8.50
CA HIS A 128 -5.97 15.82 -9.59
C HIS A 128 -6.76 14.59 -9.96
N TRP A 129 -6.29 13.42 -9.54
CA TRP A 129 -6.97 12.19 -9.88
C TRP A 129 -8.15 11.99 -8.93
N ARG A 130 -9.31 11.73 -9.52
CA ARG A 130 -10.52 11.31 -8.81
C ARG A 130 -11.10 10.07 -9.47
N LEU A 131 -11.42 9.06 -8.67
CA LEU A 131 -12.23 7.93 -9.08
C LEU A 131 -13.65 8.10 -8.50
N ASP A 132 -14.64 8.22 -9.35
CA ASP A 132 -16.04 8.12 -8.98
C ASP A 132 -16.55 6.75 -9.44
N MET A 133 -17.07 5.94 -8.52
CA MET A 133 -17.68 4.65 -8.84
C MET A 133 -19.00 4.45 -8.11
N THR A 134 -19.87 3.66 -8.72
CA THR A 134 -21.08 3.17 -8.06
C THR A 134 -20.99 1.66 -7.99
N ALA A 135 -21.18 1.10 -6.81
CA ALA A 135 -21.28 -0.33 -6.62
C ALA A 135 -22.68 -0.64 -6.08
N PRO A 136 -23.24 -1.82 -6.35
CA PRO A 136 -24.32 -2.29 -5.51
C PRO A 136 -23.82 -2.38 -4.06
N GLY A 137 -24.71 -2.51 -3.08
CA GLY A 137 -24.32 -2.79 -1.71
C GLY A 137 -24.85 -1.84 -0.66
N ARG A 138 -24.34 -2.02 0.56
CA ARG A 138 -24.73 -1.25 1.73
C ARG A 138 -23.49 -0.69 2.40
N LEU A 139 -23.69 0.43 3.08
CA LEU A 139 -22.68 1.00 3.95
C LEU A 139 -22.86 0.46 5.36
N ASP A 140 -21.74 0.17 6.02
CA ASP A 140 -21.71 -0.26 7.40
C ASP A 140 -22.07 0.89 8.35
N ARG A 141 -22.11 0.62 9.65
CA ARG A 141 -22.46 1.65 10.64
C ARG A 141 -21.53 2.87 10.65
N PHE A 142 -20.35 2.77 10.06
CA PHE A 142 -19.37 3.84 9.96
C PHE A 142 -19.40 4.51 8.58
N GLY A 143 -20.29 4.09 7.69
CA GLY A 143 -20.41 4.63 6.35
C GLY A 143 -19.42 4.02 5.35
N LEU A 144 -18.72 2.94 5.67
CA LEU A 144 -17.83 2.27 4.70
C LEU A 144 -18.56 1.17 3.94
N PRO A 145 -18.09 0.79 2.74
CA PRO A 145 -18.64 -0.39 2.05
C PRO A 145 -18.60 -1.63 2.95
N GLU A 146 -19.74 -2.28 3.16
CA GLU A 146 -19.81 -3.52 3.93
C GLU A 146 -19.01 -4.62 3.23
N LEU A 147 -18.13 -5.28 4.01
CA LEU A 147 -17.49 -6.53 3.60
C LEU A 147 -18.33 -7.68 4.15
N GLY A 148 -19.32 -8.15 3.39
CA GLY A 148 -20.07 -9.35 3.74
C GLY A 148 -19.21 -10.61 3.63
N ASN A 149 -19.62 -11.72 4.28
CA ASN A 149 -19.03 -13.08 4.35
C ASN A 149 -18.31 -13.62 3.07
N GLY A 150 -17.24 -12.98 2.61
CA GLY A 150 -16.65 -13.28 1.30
C GLY A 150 -17.49 -12.82 0.11
N TRP A 151 -18.37 -11.81 0.28
CA TRP A 151 -18.94 -11.12 -0.88
C TRP A 151 -17.86 -10.22 -1.48
N GLU A 152 -16.97 -10.86 -2.25
CA GLU A 152 -16.53 -10.31 -3.51
C GLU A 152 -17.73 -9.63 -4.17
N TRP A 153 -17.57 -8.39 -4.62
CA TRP A 153 -18.47 -7.83 -5.62
C TRP A 153 -18.27 -8.56 -6.95
N GLU A 154 -18.51 -9.88 -7.03
CA GLU A 154 -18.65 -10.60 -8.30
C GLU A 154 -19.98 -10.19 -8.92
N GLY A 155 -20.02 -8.97 -9.45
CA GLY A 155 -21.20 -8.38 -10.03
C GLY A 155 -20.91 -7.01 -10.63
N PRO A 156 -21.84 -6.48 -11.44
CA PRO A 156 -21.75 -5.15 -12.03
C PRO A 156 -21.30 -4.08 -11.03
N THR A 157 -20.07 -3.56 -11.10
CA THR A 157 -19.81 -2.20 -10.61
C THR A 157 -20.48 -1.26 -11.61
N PHE A 158 -21.49 -0.50 -11.22
CA PHE A 158 -22.25 0.37 -12.12
C PHE A 158 -21.44 1.64 -12.47
N GLY A 159 -20.40 1.43 -13.27
CA GLY A 159 -19.52 2.45 -13.79
C GLY A 159 -18.56 3.03 -12.76
N GLY A 160 -17.32 3.15 -13.18
CA GLY A 160 -16.23 3.84 -12.53
C GLY A 160 -15.60 4.75 -13.56
N VAL A 161 -15.53 6.04 -13.25
CA VAL A 161 -14.90 7.04 -14.10
C VAL A 161 -13.72 7.60 -13.34
N LEU A 162 -12.55 7.47 -13.95
CA LEU A 162 -11.36 8.15 -13.50
C LEU A 162 -11.29 9.50 -14.22
N THR A 163 -11.13 10.57 -13.46
CA THR A 163 -11.02 11.94 -13.96
C THR A 163 -9.72 12.57 -13.49
N ASN A 164 -9.18 13.46 -14.32
CA ASN A 164 -8.04 14.31 -13.98
C ASN A 164 -8.47 15.76 -14.14
N ASP A 165 -8.43 16.53 -13.05
CA ASP A 165 -8.84 17.93 -13.02
C ASP A 165 -7.94 18.85 -13.91
N LEU A 166 -6.84 18.34 -14.49
CA LEU A 166 -5.96 19.10 -15.41
C LEU A 166 -6.31 18.98 -16.89
N ASP A 167 -6.94 17.88 -17.33
CA ASP A 167 -7.07 17.57 -18.75
C ASP A 167 -8.52 17.40 -19.22
N ASP A 168 -9.51 17.54 -18.33
CA ASP A 168 -10.94 17.33 -18.56
C ASP A 168 -11.27 15.94 -19.17
N ARG A 169 -10.31 15.02 -19.24
CA ARG A 169 -10.50 13.69 -19.82
C ARG A 169 -11.11 12.74 -18.80
N ARG A 170 -11.82 11.77 -19.34
CA ARG A 170 -12.44 10.68 -18.59
C ARG A 170 -11.84 9.37 -19.05
N TYR A 171 -11.26 8.67 -18.10
CA TYR A 171 -10.65 7.37 -18.31
C TYR A 171 -11.58 6.30 -17.71
N GLY A 172 -11.67 5.16 -18.38
CA GLY A 172 -12.41 4.02 -17.87
C GLY A 172 -11.83 3.50 -16.54
N GLY A 173 -12.71 3.17 -15.60
CA GLY A 173 -12.41 2.50 -14.34
C GLY A 173 -13.22 1.18 -14.22
N PRO A 174 -13.68 0.81 -13.01
CA PRO A 174 -14.62 -0.29 -12.78
C PRO A 174 -15.88 -0.19 -13.68
N SER A 175 -16.57 -1.29 -14.04
CA SER A 175 -17.69 -1.23 -15.00
C SER A 175 -18.68 -2.40 -14.86
N GLU A 176 -19.93 -2.17 -15.32
CA GLU A 176 -21.15 -2.94 -14.99
C GLU A 176 -21.13 -4.41 -15.45
N TYR A 177 -20.11 -4.87 -16.13
CA TYR A 177 -20.11 -6.23 -16.66
C TYR A 177 -18.87 -7.02 -16.28
N PHE A 178 -18.05 -6.51 -15.34
CA PHE A 178 -16.70 -7.01 -15.15
C PHE A 178 -16.31 -7.16 -13.68
N HIS A 179 -15.32 -8.04 -13.48
CA HIS A 179 -14.84 -8.45 -12.18
C HIS A 179 -14.20 -7.25 -11.45
N SER A 180 -14.96 -6.70 -10.51
CA SER A 180 -14.46 -5.90 -9.41
C SER A 180 -14.47 -6.74 -8.13
N TRP A 181 -13.69 -6.37 -7.13
CA TRP A 181 -13.73 -7.02 -5.83
C TRP A 181 -13.53 -5.98 -4.73
N ASN A 182 -14.04 -6.30 -3.55
CA ASN A 182 -13.74 -5.59 -2.32
C ASN A 182 -13.42 -6.60 -1.23
N LEU A 183 -12.15 -6.69 -0.82
CA LEU A 183 -11.66 -7.77 0.03
C LEU A 183 -10.92 -7.22 1.24
N SER A 184 -11.08 -7.86 2.40
CA SER A 184 -10.22 -7.60 3.56
C SER A 184 -8.79 -7.99 3.21
N VAL A 185 -7.84 -7.11 3.50
CA VAL A 185 -6.41 -7.37 3.28
C VAL A 185 -5.61 -7.09 4.56
N ALA A 186 -4.43 -7.71 4.66
CA ALA A 186 -3.51 -7.37 5.72
C ALA A 186 -3.05 -5.92 5.55
N LYS A 187 -2.81 -5.23 6.68
CA LYS A 187 -2.18 -3.91 6.68
C LYS A 187 -0.94 -3.91 5.78
N PRO A 188 -0.80 -2.94 4.85
CA PRO A 188 0.41 -2.79 4.06
C PRO A 188 1.62 -2.69 4.98
N VAL A 189 2.52 -3.67 4.91
CA VAL A 189 3.78 -3.65 5.65
C VAL A 189 4.74 -2.78 4.85
N PRO A 190 5.38 -1.76 5.46
CA PRO A 190 6.47 -1.06 4.79
C PRO A 190 7.48 -2.09 4.31
N GLU A 191 7.87 -2.06 3.03
CA GLU A 191 8.79 -3.06 2.52
C GLU A 191 10.01 -3.14 3.45
N PRO A 192 10.37 -4.33 3.97
CA PRO A 192 11.55 -4.47 4.81
C PRO A 192 12.83 -4.16 4.02
N GLY A 193 12.74 -4.11 2.68
CA GLY A 193 13.84 -3.97 1.74
C GLY A 193 14.85 -2.88 2.10
N PRO A 194 14.47 -1.59 2.20
CA PRO A 194 15.46 -0.53 2.38
C PRO A 194 16.15 -0.57 3.74
N LEU A 195 15.41 -0.87 4.82
CA LEU A 195 15.98 -0.92 6.17
C LEU A 195 16.82 -2.18 6.38
N ALA A 196 16.37 -3.33 5.87
CA ALA A 196 17.14 -4.56 5.91
C ALA A 196 18.42 -4.45 5.07
N LEU A 197 18.35 -3.88 3.86
CA LEU A 197 19.51 -3.60 3.02
C LEU A 197 20.45 -2.58 3.66
N MET A 198 19.92 -1.54 4.30
CA MET A 198 20.72 -0.57 5.05
C MET A 198 21.44 -1.24 6.22
N ALA A 199 20.74 -2.08 7.00
CA ALA A 199 21.32 -2.82 8.11
C ALA A 199 22.42 -3.79 7.64
N LEU A 200 22.18 -4.51 6.54
CA LEU A 200 23.18 -5.39 5.92
C LEU A 200 24.38 -4.60 5.39
N GLY A 201 24.15 -3.45 4.76
CA GLY A 201 25.19 -2.54 4.29
C GLY A 201 26.06 -2.05 5.45
N LEU A 202 25.46 -1.59 6.54
CA LEU A 202 26.16 -1.14 7.74
C LEU A 202 26.96 -2.26 8.42
N ALA A 203 26.40 -3.47 8.48
CA ALA A 203 27.11 -4.64 8.99
C ALA A 203 28.35 -4.98 8.14
N GLY A 204 28.23 -4.89 6.82
CA GLY A 204 29.34 -5.07 5.88
C GLY A 204 30.47 -4.05 6.10
N VAL A 205 30.13 -2.77 6.31
CA VAL A 205 31.10 -1.70 6.60
C VAL A 205 31.80 -1.93 7.93
N GLY A 206 31.06 -2.32 8.98
CA GLY A 206 31.64 -2.64 10.28
C GLY A 206 32.66 -3.77 10.24
N LEU A 207 32.37 -4.84 9.49
CA LEU A 207 33.30 -5.96 9.28
C LEU A 207 34.52 -5.56 8.44
N ALA A 208 34.34 -4.69 7.44
CA ALA A 208 35.45 -4.17 6.64
C ALA A 208 36.39 -3.29 7.48
N ALA A 209 35.84 -2.44 8.35
CA ALA A 209 36.62 -1.57 9.24
C ALA A 209 37.44 -2.37 10.26
N GLN A 210 36.94 -3.51 10.75
CA GLN A 210 37.68 -4.41 11.64
C GLN A 210 38.84 -5.13 10.94
N ARG A 211 38.75 -5.33 9.62
CA ARG A 211 39.79 -5.99 8.82
C ARG A 211 40.90 -5.06 8.37
N TRP A 212 40.79 -3.73 8.56
CA TRP A 212 41.92 -2.85 8.32
C TRP A 212 43.00 -3.17 9.35
N PRO A 213 44.13 -3.78 8.92
CA PRO A 213 45.23 -4.01 9.83
C PRO A 213 45.61 -2.64 10.36
N LYS A 214 45.60 -2.48 11.69
CA LYS A 214 46.25 -1.35 12.35
C LYS A 214 47.67 -1.35 11.78
N ARG A 215 47.93 -0.48 10.80
CA ARG A 215 49.29 -0.28 10.28
C ARG A 215 50.06 0.12 11.52
N ALA A 216 50.82 -0.83 12.06
CA ALA A 216 51.69 -0.60 13.20
C ALA A 216 52.46 0.66 12.85
N ALA A 217 52.23 1.73 13.63
CA ALA A 217 52.88 3.00 13.43
C ALA A 217 54.37 2.69 13.40
N ARG A 218 54.97 2.72 12.20
CA ARG A 218 56.40 2.48 12.06
C ARG A 218 57.06 3.54 12.94
N PRO A 219 57.81 3.15 13.98
CA PRO A 219 58.51 4.13 14.78
C PRO A 219 59.41 4.92 13.83
N ARG A 220 59.13 6.23 13.72
CA ARG A 220 59.92 7.14 12.91
C ARG A 220 61.28 7.18 13.58
N ALA A 221 62.27 6.52 12.99
CA ALA A 221 63.64 6.56 13.47
C ALA A 221 64.05 8.04 13.55
N ARG A 222 64.28 8.51 14.77
CA ARG A 222 64.69 9.87 15.06
C ARG A 222 66.18 9.92 14.76
N ASN A 223 66.55 10.44 13.59
CA ASN A 223 67.94 10.70 13.26
C ASN A 223 68.45 11.80 14.20
N SER A 224 69.26 11.42 15.18
CA SER A 224 70.08 12.33 15.97
C SER A 224 71.33 12.67 15.15
N SER A 225 71.33 13.84 14.53
CA SER A 225 72.54 14.47 13.98
C SER A 225 73.28 15.16 15.11
N THR A 226 74.42 14.59 15.48
CA THR A 226 75.47 15.21 16.30
C THR A 226 76.22 16.24 15.46
N THR A 227 76.27 17.48 15.96
CA THR A 227 77.33 18.48 15.73
C THR A 227 77.39 19.36 16.95
#